data_AF-A0A511RH19-F1
#
_entry.id   AF-A0A511RH19-F1
#
_cell.length_a   1.000
_cell.length_b   1.000
_cell.length_c   1.000
_cell.angle_alpha   90.00
_cell.angle_beta   90.00
_cell.angle_gamma   90.00
#
_symmetry.space_group_name_H-M   'P 1'
#
loop_
_entity.id
_entity.type
_entity.pdbx_description
1 polymer ?
#
loop_
_entity_poly.entity_id
_entity_poly.type
_entity_poly.pdbx_seq_one_letter_code
_entity_poly.pdbx_strand_id
1 'polypeptide(L)'
;MRKTLVLASLLWLAGAAWAGGAELYAQNCASCHGPGGEGVAGVFPPLAGNPRAADAAYVARVVRNGLSGPLTVGDRTYSGSMPPFAQLSDADVEALAGYVAGRLAAVGAAPAPGPGTTAAAAAGDPEAGRAYFLGKRRFARGATPCVACHDAPGTGALGGGTLGPDLSDAGARFGAGLAQLLERPGFKVMRSLYGDRPLTPEEARDVAAFLASGSGAPAPAARGWRFAGLGALGTLLLFLVLFPFWPRQRESYRDRLLRRKA
;
A
#
# COMPACT_ATOMS: atom_id res chain seq x y z
N MET A 1 -12.41 -8.50 -53.93
CA MET A 1 -13.03 -9.13 -52.74
C MET A 1 -12.01 -9.63 -51.69
N ARG A 2 -10.85 -10.19 -52.05
CA ARG A 2 -9.80 -10.57 -51.07
C ARG A 2 -9.13 -9.40 -50.33
N LYS A 3 -8.94 -8.24 -50.99
CA LYS A 3 -8.29 -7.07 -50.37
C LYS A 3 -9.16 -6.34 -49.33
N THR A 4 -10.48 -6.35 -49.49
CA THR A 4 -11.43 -5.75 -48.55
C THR A 4 -11.59 -6.58 -47.26
N LEU A 5 -11.43 -7.90 -47.34
CA LEU A 5 -11.45 -8.79 -46.18
C LEU A 5 -10.20 -8.68 -45.29
N VAL A 6 -9.03 -8.40 -45.87
CA VAL A 6 -7.76 -8.20 -45.12
C VAL A 6 -7.77 -6.86 -44.37
N LEU A 7 -8.32 -5.80 -44.98
CA LEU A 7 -8.47 -4.50 -44.31
C LEU A 7 -9.50 -4.56 -43.17
N ALA A 8 -10.60 -5.30 -43.35
CA ALA A 8 -11.58 -5.49 -42.29
C ALA A 8 -11.04 -6.31 -41.10
N SER A 9 -10.15 -7.27 -41.34
CA SER A 9 -9.51 -8.06 -40.27
C SER A 9 -8.41 -7.29 -39.52
N LEU A 10 -7.64 -6.45 -40.21
CA LEU A 10 -6.67 -5.54 -39.57
C LEU A 10 -7.35 -4.47 -38.70
N LEU A 11 -8.52 -3.98 -39.10
CA LEU A 11 -9.30 -3.01 -38.31
C LEU A 11 -9.92 -3.64 -37.05
N TRP A 12 -10.27 -4.92 -37.09
CA TRP A 12 -10.76 -5.67 -35.92
C TRP A 12 -9.66 -5.98 -34.90
N LEU A 13 -8.44 -6.29 -35.35
CA LEU A 13 -7.28 -6.51 -34.47
C LEU A 13 -6.87 -5.22 -33.72
N ALA A 14 -6.93 -4.06 -34.38
CA ALA A 14 -6.66 -2.77 -33.74
C ALA A 14 -7.73 -2.38 -32.69
N GLY A 15 -9.00 -2.70 -32.94
CA GLY A 15 -10.10 -2.45 -31.99
C GLY A 15 -10.04 -3.34 -30.75
N ALA A 16 -9.64 -4.60 -30.90
CA ALA A 16 -9.50 -5.55 -29.78
C ALA A 16 -8.32 -5.20 -28.86
N ALA A 17 -7.21 -4.69 -29.41
CA ALA A 17 -6.05 -4.26 -28.62
C ALA A 17 -6.37 -3.06 -27.71
N TRP A 18 -7.22 -2.13 -28.15
CA TRP A 18 -7.64 -0.97 -27.35
C TRP A 18 -8.67 -1.30 -26.27
N ALA A 19 -9.58 -2.24 -26.52
CA ALA A 19 -10.56 -2.68 -25.53
C ALA A 19 -9.88 -3.34 -24.31
N GLY A 20 -8.82 -4.13 -24.54
CA GLY A 20 -8.01 -4.71 -23.47
C GLY A 20 -7.22 -3.67 -22.67
N GLY A 21 -6.60 -2.69 -23.36
CA GLY A 21 -5.79 -1.66 -22.71
C GLY A 21 -6.57 -0.76 -21.75
N ALA A 22 -7.82 -0.41 -22.08
CA ALA A 22 -8.69 0.40 -21.21
C ALA A 22 -9.05 -0.31 -19.91
N GLU A 23 -9.40 -1.60 -19.99
CA GLU A 23 -9.71 -2.42 -18.82
C GLU A 23 -8.47 -2.63 -17.95
N LEU A 24 -7.33 -2.95 -18.56
CA LEU A 24 -6.05 -3.06 -17.87
C LEU A 24 -5.69 -1.76 -17.14
N TYR A 25 -5.93 -0.60 -17.76
CA TYR A 25 -5.72 0.69 -17.13
C TYR A 25 -6.63 0.91 -15.92
N ALA A 26 -7.93 0.65 -16.07
CA ALA A 26 -8.90 0.78 -14.99
C ALA A 26 -8.52 -0.10 -13.78
N GLN A 27 -8.05 -1.32 -14.05
CA GLN A 27 -7.66 -2.28 -13.02
C GLN A 27 -6.32 -1.99 -12.35
N ASN A 28 -5.36 -1.38 -13.05
CA ASN A 28 -3.97 -1.32 -12.57
C ASN A 28 -3.44 0.10 -12.34
N CYS A 29 -3.99 1.09 -13.04
CA CYS A 29 -3.39 2.42 -13.14
C CYS A 29 -4.30 3.52 -12.59
N ALA A 30 -5.61 3.40 -12.80
CA ALA A 30 -6.59 4.45 -12.49
C ALA A 30 -6.70 4.81 -11.00
N SER A 31 -6.30 3.90 -10.10
CA SER A 31 -6.29 4.18 -8.65
C SER A 31 -5.25 5.24 -8.25
N CYS A 32 -4.15 5.35 -8.99
CA CYS A 32 -3.10 6.35 -8.74
C CYS A 32 -3.16 7.49 -9.75
N HIS A 33 -3.39 7.18 -11.04
CA HIS A 33 -3.36 8.16 -12.12
C HIS A 33 -4.73 8.75 -12.48
N GLY A 34 -5.81 8.32 -11.80
CA GLY A 34 -7.18 8.74 -12.10
C GLY A 34 -7.76 8.04 -13.33
N PRO A 35 -9.09 7.94 -13.46
CA PRO A 35 -9.75 7.30 -14.60
C PRO A 35 -9.42 7.95 -15.94
N GLY A 36 -9.15 9.25 -15.97
CA GLY A 36 -8.78 10.01 -17.18
C GLY A 36 -7.27 10.22 -17.35
N GLY A 37 -6.43 9.69 -16.45
CA GLY A 37 -4.99 9.95 -16.48
C GLY A 37 -4.62 11.34 -15.96
N GLU A 38 -5.51 12.03 -15.25
CA GLU A 38 -5.31 13.38 -14.70
C GLU A 38 -4.27 13.43 -13.56
N GLY A 39 -3.98 12.29 -12.93
CA GLY A 39 -3.06 12.20 -11.80
C GLY A 39 -3.56 12.91 -10.53
N VAL A 40 -2.67 13.03 -9.56
CA VAL A 40 -2.88 13.79 -8.33
C VAL A 40 -1.70 14.74 -8.18
N ALA A 41 -1.98 16.04 -8.21
CA ALA A 41 -0.94 17.05 -8.21
C ALA A 41 0.02 16.91 -7.01
N GLY A 42 1.32 16.94 -7.31
CA GLY A 42 2.39 16.78 -6.32
C GLY A 42 2.65 15.34 -5.85
N VAL A 43 1.83 14.37 -6.25
CA VAL A 43 1.93 12.96 -5.79
C VAL A 43 2.03 11.99 -6.95
N PHE A 44 1.00 11.93 -7.80
CA PHE A 44 0.95 11.05 -8.97
C PHE A 44 0.94 11.89 -10.24
N PRO A 45 1.95 11.75 -11.12
CA PRO A 45 2.03 12.58 -12.31
C PRO A 45 0.85 12.31 -13.26
N PRO A 46 0.37 13.35 -13.97
CA PRO A 46 -0.61 13.17 -15.02
C PRO A 46 -0.01 12.35 -16.17
N LEU A 47 -0.84 11.47 -16.73
CA LEU A 47 -0.60 10.78 -18.00
C LEU A 47 -1.27 11.53 -19.15
N ALA A 48 -2.43 12.14 -18.89
CA ALA A 48 -3.12 12.99 -19.86
C ALA A 48 -2.30 14.23 -20.20
N GLY A 49 -2.15 14.53 -21.49
CA GLY A 49 -1.32 15.63 -21.99
C GLY A 49 0.17 15.56 -21.64
N ASN A 50 0.68 14.44 -21.11
CA ASN A 50 2.10 14.28 -20.79
C ASN A 50 2.86 13.74 -22.02
N PRO A 51 3.81 14.51 -22.60
CA PRO A 51 4.53 14.10 -23.81
C PRO A 51 5.31 12.80 -23.65
N ARG A 52 5.81 12.49 -22.44
CA ARG A 52 6.48 11.21 -22.19
C ARG A 52 5.50 10.04 -22.17
N ALA A 53 4.26 10.26 -21.71
CA ALA A 53 3.22 9.24 -21.73
C ALA A 53 2.66 9.00 -23.15
N ALA A 54 2.90 9.91 -24.10
CA ALA A 54 2.58 9.72 -25.52
C ALA A 54 3.54 8.74 -26.23
N ASP A 55 4.69 8.42 -25.64
CA ASP A 55 5.59 7.39 -26.13
C ASP A 55 5.25 6.03 -25.52
N ALA A 56 4.61 5.16 -26.31
CA ALA A 56 4.24 3.81 -25.87
C ALA A 56 5.44 2.96 -25.43
N ALA A 57 6.61 3.13 -26.05
CA ALA A 57 7.81 2.39 -25.67
C ALA A 57 8.35 2.85 -24.30
N TYR A 58 8.25 4.16 -24.02
CA TYR A 58 8.54 4.70 -22.70
C TYR A 58 7.56 4.16 -21.65
N VAL A 59 6.25 4.21 -21.93
CA VAL A 59 5.21 3.68 -21.03
C VAL A 59 5.46 2.20 -20.73
N ALA A 60 5.71 1.38 -21.74
CA ALA A 60 6.00 -0.04 -21.54
C ALA A 60 7.22 -0.26 -20.64
N ARG A 61 8.29 0.52 -20.81
CA ARG A 61 9.50 0.43 -19.98
C ARG A 61 9.22 0.81 -18.52
N VAL A 62 8.45 1.87 -18.29
CA VAL A 62 8.06 2.32 -16.95
C VAL A 62 7.15 1.29 -16.27
N VAL A 63 6.18 0.72 -17.00
CA VAL A 63 5.31 -0.34 -16.47
C VAL A 63 6.12 -1.58 -16.07
N ARG A 64 7.16 -1.95 -16.85
CA ARG A 64 8.01 -3.10 -16.56
C ARG A 64 8.96 -2.90 -15.39
N ASN A 65 9.61 -1.74 -15.33
CA ASN A 65 10.72 -1.51 -14.40
C ASN A 65 10.33 -0.67 -13.19
N GLY A 66 9.13 -0.08 -13.20
CA GLY A 66 8.77 0.98 -12.30
C GLY A 66 9.50 2.29 -12.64
N LEU A 67 9.22 3.32 -11.85
CA LEU A 67 9.89 4.62 -11.93
C LEU A 67 9.97 5.22 -10.53
N SER A 68 11.16 5.64 -10.11
CA SER A 68 11.37 6.25 -8.80
C SER A 68 12.31 7.45 -8.92
N GLY A 69 12.13 8.41 -8.02
CA GLY A 69 12.94 9.63 -7.99
C GLY A 69 12.25 10.84 -8.60
N PRO A 70 12.93 12.00 -8.63
CA PRO A 70 12.34 13.24 -9.09
C PRO A 70 12.03 13.18 -10.59
N LEU A 71 10.77 13.44 -10.93
CA LEU A 71 10.24 13.53 -12.28
C LEU A 71 9.54 14.87 -12.46
N THR A 72 10.00 15.68 -13.40
CA THR A 72 9.30 16.92 -13.78
C THR A 72 8.34 16.66 -14.94
N VAL A 73 7.08 17.02 -14.75
CA VAL A 73 6.02 17.01 -15.78
C VAL A 73 5.37 18.39 -15.78
N GLY A 74 5.55 19.15 -16.86
CA GLY A 74 5.17 20.56 -16.89
C GLY A 74 6.00 21.40 -15.93
N ASP A 75 5.34 22.19 -15.10
CA ASP A 75 5.91 23.06 -14.06
C ASP A 75 6.06 22.37 -12.69
N ARG A 76 5.70 21.08 -12.60
CA ARG A 76 5.63 20.34 -11.33
C ARG A 76 6.65 19.21 -11.27
N THR A 77 7.28 19.08 -10.10
CA THR A 77 8.17 17.96 -9.75
C THR A 77 7.42 16.97 -8.87
N TYR A 78 7.51 15.69 -9.25
CA TYR A 78 6.95 14.55 -8.53
C TYR A 78 8.11 13.70 -8.04
N SER A 79 8.13 13.31 -6.76
CA SER A 79 9.18 12.47 -6.17
C SER A 79 8.60 11.17 -5.61
N GLY A 80 7.65 10.58 -6.33
CA GLY A 80 7.00 9.32 -5.98
C GLY A 80 7.79 8.09 -6.42
N SER A 81 7.30 6.92 -6.02
CA SER A 81 7.77 5.62 -6.51
C SER A 81 6.59 4.88 -7.13
N MET A 82 6.66 4.65 -8.44
CA MET A 82 5.77 3.76 -9.18
C MET A 82 6.39 2.36 -9.21
N PRO A 83 5.74 1.34 -8.62
CA PRO A 83 6.26 -0.02 -8.62
C PRO A 83 6.19 -0.65 -10.02
N PRO A 84 7.04 -1.66 -10.30
CA PRO A 84 6.93 -2.46 -11.51
C PRO A 84 5.68 -3.35 -11.50
N PHE A 85 5.06 -3.55 -12.66
CA PHE A 85 3.90 -4.42 -12.86
C PHE A 85 4.32 -5.75 -13.51
N ALA A 86 5.18 -6.49 -12.81
CA ALA A 86 5.76 -7.74 -13.29
C ALA A 86 4.72 -8.85 -13.57
N GLN A 87 3.51 -8.72 -13.01
CA GLN A 87 2.42 -9.67 -13.21
C GLN A 87 1.72 -9.56 -14.58
N LEU A 88 1.94 -8.49 -15.35
CA LEU A 88 1.31 -8.29 -16.65
C LEU A 88 2.07 -9.04 -17.75
N SER A 89 1.38 -9.65 -18.71
CA SER A 89 2.05 -10.28 -19.87
C SER A 89 2.61 -9.23 -20.83
N ASP A 90 3.47 -9.63 -21.79
CA ASP A 90 3.99 -8.68 -22.81
C ASP A 90 2.88 -8.09 -23.67
N ALA A 91 1.89 -8.91 -24.04
CA ALA A 91 0.70 -8.46 -24.74
C ALA A 91 -0.11 -7.45 -23.93
N ASP A 92 -0.27 -7.67 -22.61
CA ASP A 92 -0.99 -6.73 -21.74
C ASP A 92 -0.27 -5.40 -21.62
N VAL A 93 1.07 -5.41 -21.51
CA VAL A 93 1.86 -4.18 -21.42
C VAL A 93 1.82 -3.40 -22.74
N GLU A 94 1.86 -4.08 -23.88
CA GLU A 94 1.72 -3.44 -25.18
C GLU A 94 0.34 -2.81 -25.36
N ALA A 95 -0.74 -3.55 -25.03
CA ALA A 95 -2.11 -3.04 -25.07
C ALA A 95 -2.32 -1.83 -24.13
N LEU A 96 -1.80 -1.93 -22.90
CA LEU A 96 -1.84 -0.85 -21.91
C LEU A 96 -1.06 0.39 -22.39
N ALA A 97 0.16 0.20 -22.89
CA ALA A 97 0.99 1.29 -23.39
C ALA A 97 0.33 2.00 -24.60
N GLY A 98 -0.24 1.23 -25.53
CA GLY A 98 -0.99 1.77 -26.66
C GLY A 98 -2.25 2.54 -26.23
N TYR A 99 -2.94 2.12 -25.17
CA TYR A 99 -4.07 2.85 -24.61
C TYR A 99 -3.63 4.16 -23.94
N VAL A 100 -2.61 4.14 -23.09
CA VAL A 100 -2.09 5.34 -22.40
C VAL A 100 -1.59 6.37 -23.44
N ALA A 101 -0.74 5.93 -24.37
CA ALA A 101 -0.18 6.80 -25.39
C ALA A 101 -1.22 7.33 -26.39
N GLY A 102 -2.13 6.46 -26.84
CA GLY A 102 -3.09 6.80 -27.89
C GLY A 102 -4.36 7.48 -27.41
N ARG A 103 -4.84 7.18 -26.20
CA ARG A 103 -6.13 7.69 -25.68
C ARG A 103 -5.95 8.69 -24.57
N LEU A 104 -5.12 8.42 -23.57
CA LEU A 104 -4.99 9.33 -22.42
C LEU A 104 -4.09 10.52 -22.75
N ALA A 105 -2.90 10.28 -23.30
CA ALA A 105 -1.98 11.36 -23.64
C ALA A 105 -2.51 12.28 -24.77
N ALA A 106 -3.41 11.76 -25.62
CA ALA A 106 -4.08 12.52 -26.69
C ALA A 106 -5.23 13.41 -26.19
N VAL A 107 -5.81 13.10 -25.02
CA VAL A 107 -6.78 14.00 -24.37
C VAL A 107 -5.98 15.12 -23.71
N GLY A 108 -6.28 16.36 -24.08
CA GLY A 108 -5.63 17.54 -23.48
C GLY A 108 -5.68 17.47 -21.97
N ALA A 109 -4.59 17.87 -21.30
CA ALA A 109 -4.44 17.72 -19.86
C ALA A 109 -5.68 18.25 -19.12
N ALA A 110 -6.50 17.34 -18.59
CA ALA A 110 -7.52 17.72 -17.63
C ALA A 110 -6.79 18.35 -16.44
N PRO A 111 -7.32 19.43 -15.83
CA PRO A 111 -6.71 20.00 -14.65
C PRO A 111 -6.65 18.89 -13.60
N ALA A 112 -5.44 18.43 -13.28
CA ALA A 112 -5.20 17.51 -12.19
C ALA A 112 -5.92 18.12 -10.97
N PRO A 113 -6.72 17.34 -10.20
CA PRO A 113 -7.23 17.82 -8.93
C PRO A 113 -6.02 18.40 -8.18
N GLY A 114 -6.14 19.68 -7.82
CA GLY A 114 -5.01 20.49 -7.34
C GLY A 114 -4.31 19.78 -6.19
N PRO A 115 -3.04 20.13 -5.88
CA PRO A 115 -2.39 19.54 -4.74
C PRO A 115 -3.29 19.94 -3.59
N GLY A 116 -4.01 18.97 -3.03
CA GLY A 116 -4.60 19.16 -1.74
C GLY A 116 -3.42 19.65 -0.94
N THR A 117 -3.48 20.89 -0.47
CA THR A 117 -2.48 21.36 0.46
C THR A 117 -2.42 20.32 1.58
N THR A 118 -1.41 20.37 2.42
CA THR A 118 -1.50 19.74 3.75
C THR A 118 -2.88 19.96 4.42
N ALA A 119 -3.67 20.95 3.98
CA ALA A 119 -5.08 21.14 4.28
C ALA A 119 -6.08 20.02 3.88
N ALA A 120 -5.86 19.18 2.86
CA ALA A 120 -6.76 18.06 2.55
C ALA A 120 -6.61 16.90 3.56
N ALA A 121 -5.39 16.68 4.04
CA ALA A 121 -5.15 15.90 5.27
C ALA A 121 -5.60 16.69 6.52
N ALA A 122 -5.62 18.02 6.50
CA ALA A 122 -6.14 18.84 7.61
C ALA A 122 -7.68 18.97 7.65
N ALA A 123 -8.40 18.39 6.69
CA ALA A 123 -9.87 18.37 6.72
C ALA A 123 -10.45 17.13 7.42
N GLY A 124 -9.60 16.14 7.74
CA GLY A 124 -9.98 14.94 8.49
C GLY A 124 -9.60 15.05 9.97
N ASP A 125 -10.27 14.27 10.82
CA ASP A 125 -9.96 14.18 12.25
C ASP A 125 -8.93 13.05 12.50
N PRO A 126 -7.69 13.38 12.92
CA PRO A 126 -6.64 12.38 13.14
C PRO A 126 -6.94 11.45 14.33
N GLU A 127 -7.69 11.88 15.34
CA GLU A 127 -8.08 11.02 16.45
C GLU A 127 -9.11 9.99 15.99
N ALA A 128 -10.09 10.47 15.23
CA ALA A 128 -11.12 9.63 14.65
C ALA A 128 -10.55 8.65 13.60
N GLY A 129 -9.54 9.09 12.84
CA GLY A 129 -8.74 8.26 11.94
C GLY A 129 -7.95 7.18 12.66
N ARG A 130 -7.29 7.53 13.77
CA ARG A 130 -6.63 6.58 14.66
C ARG A 130 -7.61 5.56 15.22
N ALA A 131 -8.82 5.97 15.59
CA ALA A 131 -9.84 5.06 16.09
C ALA A 131 -10.27 4.03 15.03
N TYR A 132 -10.41 4.43 13.77
CA TYR A 132 -10.64 3.50 12.66
C TYR A 132 -9.46 2.57 12.42
N PHE A 133 -8.24 3.12 12.37
CA PHE A 133 -7.01 2.36 12.14
C PHE A 133 -6.86 1.24 13.16
N LEU A 134 -7.06 1.55 14.45
CA LEU A 134 -6.95 0.61 15.56
C LEU A 134 -8.17 -0.31 15.74
N GLY A 135 -9.22 -0.12 14.94
CA GLY A 135 -10.48 -0.86 15.09
C GLY A 135 -11.27 -0.52 16.35
N LYS A 136 -10.96 0.60 17.02
CA LYS A 136 -11.79 1.15 18.11
C LYS A 136 -13.10 1.72 17.59
N ARG A 137 -13.09 2.23 16.36
CA ARG A 137 -14.27 2.64 15.60
C ARG A 137 -14.40 1.73 14.37
N ARG A 138 -15.61 1.22 14.11
CA ARG A 138 -15.87 0.37 12.93
C ARG A 138 -16.11 1.24 11.71
N PHE A 139 -15.55 0.86 10.57
CA PHE A 139 -15.91 1.46 9.28
C PHE A 139 -17.39 1.20 8.95
N ALA A 140 -18.05 2.18 8.34
CA ALA A 140 -19.47 2.17 8.02
C ALA A 140 -19.86 0.98 7.15
N ARG A 141 -18.99 0.59 6.21
CA ARG A 141 -19.22 -0.57 5.32
C ARG A 141 -18.64 -1.88 5.85
N GLY A 142 -18.19 -1.92 7.11
CA GLY A 142 -17.68 -3.14 7.74
C GLY A 142 -16.34 -3.61 7.20
N ALA A 143 -15.50 -2.68 6.73
CA ALA A 143 -14.12 -2.96 6.37
C ALA A 143 -13.29 -3.38 7.61
N THR A 144 -12.24 -4.17 7.39
CA THR A 144 -11.33 -4.62 8.44
C THR A 144 -10.48 -3.43 8.93
N PRO A 145 -10.20 -3.28 10.24
CA PRO A 145 -9.30 -2.23 10.71
C PRO A 145 -7.87 -2.43 10.19
N CYS A 146 -7.20 -1.33 9.86
CA CYS A 146 -5.88 -1.36 9.23
C CYS A 146 -4.82 -2.03 10.12
N VAL A 147 -4.91 -1.85 11.45
CA VAL A 147 -3.97 -2.42 12.43
C VAL A 147 -3.86 -3.94 12.38
N ALA A 148 -4.86 -4.64 11.84
CA ALA A 148 -4.84 -6.09 11.71
C ALA A 148 -3.70 -6.56 10.79
N CYS A 149 -3.32 -5.75 9.81
CA CYS A 149 -2.27 -6.08 8.84
C CYS A 149 -1.10 -5.10 8.90
N HIS A 150 -1.35 -3.82 9.15
CA HIS A 150 -0.36 -2.76 9.10
C HIS A 150 0.02 -2.28 10.49
N ASP A 151 1.25 -1.79 10.58
CA ASP A 151 1.69 -0.96 11.69
C ASP A 151 1.74 0.52 11.29
N ALA A 152 1.60 1.40 12.28
CA ALA A 152 1.74 2.83 12.12
C ALA A 152 2.09 3.49 13.46
N PRO A 153 2.67 4.69 13.45
CA PRO A 153 2.94 5.46 14.66
C PRO A 153 1.64 5.68 15.44
N GLY A 154 1.61 5.24 16.70
CA GLY A 154 0.42 5.34 17.54
C GLY A 154 -0.40 4.05 17.71
N THR A 155 0.04 2.91 17.17
CA THR A 155 -0.52 1.57 17.44
C THR A 155 -0.29 1.05 18.86
N GLY A 156 0.55 1.73 19.65
CA GLY A 156 0.81 1.42 21.05
C GLY A 156 2.08 0.59 21.26
N ALA A 157 2.32 0.14 22.50
CA ALA A 157 3.59 -0.45 22.90
C ALA A 157 3.90 -1.81 22.25
N LEU A 158 2.85 -2.60 21.97
CA LEU A 158 2.94 -3.89 21.29
C LEU A 158 2.97 -3.74 19.77
N GLY A 159 2.52 -2.57 19.29
CA GLY A 159 2.48 -2.23 17.88
C GLY A 159 1.40 -2.94 17.07
N GLY A 160 1.32 -2.63 15.78
CA GLY A 160 0.32 -3.16 14.84
C GLY A 160 0.76 -4.41 14.09
N GLY A 161 -0.05 -4.79 13.10
CA GLY A 161 0.17 -5.95 12.25
C GLY A 161 1.45 -5.86 11.42
N THR A 162 2.01 -7.02 11.08
CA THR A 162 3.26 -7.16 10.32
C THR A 162 3.05 -7.85 8.97
N LEU A 163 1.80 -8.08 8.58
CA LEU A 163 1.47 -8.74 7.32
C LEU A 163 1.58 -7.78 6.14
N GLY A 164 1.20 -6.52 6.37
CA GLY A 164 1.38 -5.41 5.44
C GLY A 164 2.65 -4.60 5.76
N PRO A 165 3.07 -3.73 4.83
CA PRO A 165 4.16 -2.79 5.08
C PRO A 165 3.84 -1.86 6.25
N ASP A 166 4.88 -1.40 6.93
CA ASP A 166 4.78 -0.32 7.92
C ASP A 166 4.36 0.98 7.24
N LEU A 167 3.40 1.68 7.84
CA LEU A 167 2.80 2.90 7.30
C LEU A 167 3.32 4.18 7.96
N SER A 168 4.42 4.13 8.72
CA SER A 168 4.98 5.31 9.40
C SER A 168 5.35 6.44 8.45
N ASP A 169 5.76 6.11 7.23
CA ASP A 169 6.09 7.11 6.21
C ASP A 169 4.97 7.34 5.19
N ALA A 170 3.78 6.75 5.38
CA ALA A 170 2.73 6.78 4.37
C ALA A 170 2.27 8.22 4.05
N GLY A 171 2.12 9.07 5.08
CA GLY A 171 1.76 10.46 4.88
C GLY A 171 2.84 11.27 4.15
N ALA A 172 4.12 11.06 4.46
CA ALA A 172 5.23 11.68 3.74
C ALA A 172 5.32 11.21 2.28
N ARG A 173 5.09 9.92 2.03
CA ARG A 173 5.19 9.31 0.69
C ARG A 173 4.03 9.67 -0.24
N PHE A 174 2.81 9.69 0.28
CA PHE A 174 1.60 9.87 -0.53
C PHE A 174 0.96 11.24 -0.36
N GLY A 175 1.35 12.01 0.65
CA GLY A 175 0.90 13.39 0.87
C GLY A 175 -0.61 13.53 0.73
N ALA A 176 -1.01 14.51 -0.08
CA ALA A 176 -2.40 14.84 -0.38
C ALA A 176 -3.20 13.72 -1.05
N GLY A 177 -2.52 12.81 -1.76
CA GLY A 177 -3.14 11.70 -2.47
C GLY A 177 -3.49 10.51 -1.56
N LEU A 178 -3.09 10.54 -0.28
CA LEU A 178 -3.28 9.41 0.62
C LEU A 178 -4.76 9.10 0.86
N ALA A 179 -5.61 10.11 1.04
CA ALA A 179 -7.06 9.90 1.21
C ALA A 179 -7.66 9.21 -0.02
N GLN A 180 -7.32 9.67 -1.23
CA GLN A 180 -7.78 9.06 -2.48
C GLN A 180 -7.33 7.60 -2.63
N LEU A 181 -6.11 7.30 -2.21
CA LEU A 181 -5.56 5.95 -2.22
C LEU A 181 -6.28 5.01 -1.23
N LEU A 182 -6.73 5.53 -0.10
CA LEU A 182 -7.50 4.78 0.90
C LEU A 182 -8.95 4.54 0.45
N GLU A 183 -9.56 5.47 -0.28
CA GLU A 183 -10.89 5.28 -0.88
C GLU A 183 -10.88 4.22 -1.98
N ARG A 184 -9.80 4.16 -2.76
CA ARG A 184 -9.65 3.26 -3.91
C ARG A 184 -8.29 2.53 -3.85
N PRO A 185 -8.17 1.49 -3.00
CA PRO A 185 -6.89 0.83 -2.82
C PRO A 185 -6.36 0.21 -4.11
N GLY A 186 -5.23 0.74 -4.59
CA GLY A 186 -4.58 0.27 -5.82
C GLY A 186 -3.83 -1.06 -5.64
N PHE A 187 -3.40 -1.38 -4.42
CA PHE A 187 -2.60 -2.58 -4.14
C PHE A 187 -3.46 -3.84 -4.15
N LYS A 188 -3.00 -4.88 -4.86
CA LYS A 188 -3.74 -6.15 -5.10
C LYS A 188 -4.44 -6.71 -3.85
N VAL A 189 -3.72 -6.82 -2.73
CA VAL A 189 -4.25 -7.38 -1.48
C VAL A 189 -5.33 -6.48 -0.87
N MET A 190 -5.06 -5.17 -0.79
CA MET A 190 -6.01 -4.20 -0.24
C MET A 190 -7.25 -4.05 -1.12
N ARG A 191 -7.09 -4.10 -2.45
CA ARG A 191 -8.20 -4.05 -3.40
C ARG A 191 -9.17 -5.21 -3.21
N SER A 192 -8.65 -6.43 -3.02
CA SER A 192 -9.48 -7.61 -2.76
C SER A 192 -10.27 -7.48 -1.44
N LEU A 193 -9.65 -6.90 -0.41
CA LEU A 193 -10.25 -6.77 0.92
C LEU A 193 -11.26 -5.62 1.03
N TYR A 194 -11.06 -4.53 0.29
CA TYR A 194 -11.84 -3.29 0.42
C TYR A 194 -12.69 -2.98 -0.81
N GLY A 195 -12.56 -3.74 -1.90
CA GLY A 195 -13.34 -3.55 -3.13
C GLY A 195 -14.85 -3.61 -2.88
N ASP A 196 -15.30 -4.60 -2.10
CA ASP A 196 -16.72 -4.77 -1.74
C ASP A 196 -17.15 -3.87 -0.57
N ARG A 197 -16.19 -3.34 0.18
CA ARG A 197 -16.42 -2.53 1.39
C ARG A 197 -15.53 -1.28 1.39
N PRO A 198 -15.70 -0.35 0.43
CA PRO A 198 -14.82 0.81 0.34
C PRO A 198 -15.02 1.74 1.54
N LEU A 199 -13.97 2.47 1.92
CA LEU A 199 -14.10 3.57 2.87
C LEU A 199 -14.99 4.66 2.27
N THR A 200 -15.71 5.37 3.13
CA THR A 200 -16.32 6.65 2.76
C THR A 200 -15.26 7.75 2.62
N PRO A 201 -15.52 8.82 1.86
CA PRO A 201 -14.57 9.93 1.72
C PRO A 201 -14.18 10.58 3.05
N GLU A 202 -15.11 10.64 4.02
CA GLU A 202 -14.86 11.12 5.37
C GLU A 202 -13.89 10.19 6.11
N GLU A 203 -14.16 8.89 6.10
CA GLU A 203 -13.32 7.88 6.77
C GLU A 203 -11.90 7.85 6.19
N ALA A 204 -11.77 7.95 4.87
CA ALA A 204 -10.48 7.96 4.20
C ALA A 204 -9.69 9.23 4.53
N ARG A 205 -10.34 10.39 4.63
CA ARG A 205 -9.72 11.65 5.07
C ARG A 205 -9.27 11.58 6.52
N ASP A 206 -10.09 11.06 7.43
CA ASP A 206 -9.74 10.87 8.84
C ASP A 206 -8.50 9.97 8.99
N VAL A 207 -8.49 8.80 8.32
CA VAL A 207 -7.35 7.87 8.37
C VAL A 207 -6.10 8.48 7.72
N ALA A 208 -6.25 9.22 6.61
CA ALA A 208 -5.13 9.94 5.99
C ALA A 208 -4.57 11.02 6.92
N ALA A 209 -5.43 11.77 7.64
CA ALA A 209 -5.02 12.77 8.63
C ALA A 209 -4.18 12.14 9.75
N PHE A 210 -4.60 10.97 10.25
CA PHE A 210 -3.85 10.20 11.24
C PHE A 210 -2.46 9.80 10.71
N LEU A 211 -2.39 9.16 9.54
CA LEU A 211 -1.12 8.70 8.96
C LEU A 211 -0.19 9.87 8.58
N ALA A 212 -0.74 11.01 8.17
CA ALA A 212 0.01 12.24 7.96
C ALA A 212 0.59 12.79 9.28
N SER A 213 -0.18 12.78 10.36
CA SER A 213 0.28 13.27 11.68
C SER A 213 1.42 12.45 12.29
N GLY A 214 1.51 11.16 11.94
CA GLY A 214 2.57 10.25 12.39
C GLY A 214 3.83 10.26 11.52
N SER A 215 3.83 10.98 10.40
CA SER A 215 4.90 10.93 9.40
C SER A 215 6.24 11.44 9.95
N GLY A 216 7.31 10.63 9.79
CA GLY A 216 8.66 10.97 10.25
C GLY A 216 8.95 10.60 11.71
N ALA A 217 8.00 10.01 12.43
CA ALA A 217 8.30 9.35 13.69
C ALA A 217 9.17 8.10 13.41
N PRO A 218 10.29 7.89 14.15
CA PRO A 218 11.13 6.72 13.92
C PRO A 218 10.30 5.44 14.08
N ALA A 219 10.38 4.56 13.07
CA ALA A 219 9.79 3.22 13.15
C ALA A 219 10.23 2.58 14.48
N PRO A 220 9.35 1.84 15.19
CA PRO A 220 9.68 1.33 16.51
C PRO A 220 10.75 0.23 16.42
N ALA A 221 12.02 0.63 16.33
CA ALA A 221 13.19 -0.24 16.46
C ALA A 221 13.18 -1.04 17.77
N ALA A 222 12.39 -0.58 18.75
CA ALA A 222 12.23 -1.18 20.05
C ALA A 222 11.34 -2.45 20.08
N ARG A 223 10.56 -2.80 19.05
CA ARG A 223 9.64 -3.96 19.16
C ARG A 223 10.39 -5.28 19.40
N GLY A 224 11.41 -5.58 18.59
CA GLY A 224 12.19 -6.82 18.71
C GLY A 224 12.91 -6.92 20.06
N TRP A 225 13.55 -5.82 20.48
CA TRP A 225 14.25 -5.74 21.77
C TRP A 225 13.30 -5.82 22.97
N ARG A 226 12.07 -5.30 22.87
CA ARG A 226 11.05 -5.42 23.91
C ARG A 226 10.59 -6.86 24.10
N PHE A 227 10.31 -7.59 23.02
CA PHE A 227 9.95 -9.01 23.11
C PHE A 227 11.11 -9.86 23.60
N ALA A 228 12.34 -9.59 23.14
CA ALA A 228 13.53 -10.27 23.64
C ALA A 228 13.75 -10.00 25.14
N GLY A 229 13.57 -8.75 25.59
CA GLY A 229 13.69 -8.37 26.99
C GLY A 229 12.61 -8.99 27.88
N LEU A 230 11.34 -8.96 27.45
CA LEU A 230 10.23 -9.61 28.16
C LEU A 230 10.41 -11.13 28.20
N GLY A 231 10.87 -11.73 27.10
CA GLY A 231 11.21 -13.15 27.02
C GLY A 231 12.32 -13.52 28.00
N ALA A 232 13.43 -12.79 27.99
CA ALA A 232 14.56 -13.02 28.91
C ALA A 232 14.15 -12.86 30.38
N LEU A 233 13.37 -11.82 30.71
CA LEU A 233 12.85 -11.60 32.04
C LEU A 233 11.90 -12.74 32.48
N GLY A 234 11.01 -13.17 31.58
CA GLY A 234 10.10 -14.29 31.81
C GLY A 234 10.83 -15.60 32.05
N THR A 235 11.85 -15.91 31.23
CA THR A 235 12.70 -17.10 31.41
C THR A 235 13.47 -17.05 32.72
N LEU A 236 14.02 -15.88 33.09
CA LEU A 236 14.72 -15.69 34.35
C LEU A 236 13.78 -15.90 35.55
N LEU A 237 12.59 -15.32 35.53
CA LEU A 237 11.57 -15.51 36.57
C LEU A 237 11.16 -16.98 36.69
N LEU A 238 10.89 -17.64 35.57
CA LEU A 238 10.55 -19.06 35.55
C LEU A 238 11.69 -19.90 36.15
N PHE A 239 12.94 -19.61 35.79
CA PHE A 239 14.10 -20.29 36.34
C PHE A 239 14.22 -20.05 37.84
N LEU A 240 14.10 -18.81 38.32
CA LEU A 240 14.15 -18.48 39.75
C LEU A 240 13.04 -19.16 40.56
N VAL A 241 11.84 -19.31 40.00
CA VAL A 241 10.72 -20.01 40.64
C VAL A 241 10.94 -21.52 40.65
N LEU A 242 11.43 -22.11 39.56
CA LEU A 242 11.64 -23.57 39.47
C LEU A 242 12.93 -24.03 40.17
N PHE A 243 13.95 -23.18 40.26
CA PHE A 243 15.24 -23.45 40.88
C PHE A 243 15.14 -24.01 42.31
N PRO A 244 14.32 -23.47 43.22
CA PRO A 244 14.15 -24.04 44.57
C PRO A 244 13.39 -25.38 44.62
N PHE A 245 12.66 -25.77 43.56
CA PHE A 245 11.97 -27.06 43.46
C PHE A 245 12.81 -28.14 42.76
N TRP A 246 13.75 -27.74 41.90
CA TRP A 246 14.66 -28.63 41.16
C TRP A 246 15.50 -29.58 42.03
N PRO A 247 16.15 -29.15 43.14
CA PRO A 247 16.95 -30.04 43.98
C PRO A 247 16.08 -31.03 44.79
N ARG A 248 14.79 -30.76 45.00
CA ARG A 248 13.88 -31.67 45.73
C ARG A 248 13.51 -32.93 44.93
N GLN A 249 13.74 -32.95 43.62
CA GLN A 249 13.48 -34.12 42.77
C GLN A 249 14.71 -35.03 42.57
N ARG A 250 15.90 -34.59 43.00
CA ARG A 250 17.17 -35.32 42.80
C ARG A 250 17.69 -36.01 44.06
N GLU A 251 16.83 -36.65 44.86
CA GLU A 251 17.37 -37.72 45.70
C GLU A 251 17.93 -38.80 44.77
N SER A 252 19.25 -39.01 44.81
CA SER A 252 19.82 -40.09 44.04
C SER A 252 19.23 -41.41 44.53
N TYR A 253 18.99 -42.36 43.63
CA TYR A 253 18.51 -43.69 44.01
C TYR A 253 19.44 -44.33 45.06
N ARG A 254 20.75 -44.02 45.00
CA ARG A 254 21.74 -44.39 46.01
C ARG A 254 21.42 -43.83 47.40
N ASP A 255 21.06 -42.55 47.53
CA ASP A 255 20.78 -41.94 48.85
C ASP A 255 19.49 -42.51 49.46
N ARG A 256 18.49 -42.84 48.63
CA ARG A 256 17.29 -43.57 49.05
C ARG A 256 17.60 -44.99 49.54
N LEU A 257 18.52 -45.69 48.87
CA LEU A 257 18.96 -47.02 49.29
C LEU A 257 19.77 -46.99 50.58
N LEU A 258 20.60 -45.96 50.78
CA LEU A 258 21.41 -45.79 52.00
C LEU A 258 20.54 -45.47 53.22
N ARG A 259 19.50 -44.62 53.06
CA ARG A 259 18.52 -44.35 54.15
C ARG A 259 17.69 -45.57 54.55
N ARG A 260 17.46 -46.53 53.64
CA ARG A 260 16.73 -47.78 53.93
C ARG A 260 17.53 -48.82 54.72
N LYS A 261 18.86 -48.67 54.76
CA LYS A 261 19.77 -49.61 55.46
C LYS A 261 20.18 -49.14 56.86
N ALA A 262 19.87 -47.89 57.21
CA ALA A 262 20.01 -47.34 58.56
C ALA A 262 18.67 -47.45 59.30
#